data_AF-A0A853BXE1-F1
#
_entry.id   AF-A0A853BXE1-F1
#
_cell.length_a   1.000
_cell.length_b   1.000
_cell.length_c   1.000
_cell.angle_alpha   90.00
_cell.angle_beta   90.00
_cell.angle_gamma   90.00
#
_symmetry.space_group_name_H-M   'P 1'
#
loop_
_entity.id
_entity.type
_entity.pdbx_description
1 polymer ?
#
loop_
_entity_poly.entity_id
_entity_poly.type
_entity_poly.pdbx_seq_one_letter_code
_entity_poly.pdbx_strand_id
1 'polypeptide(L)'
;MLFARTLIVAVAVVTTSGAVLADLVIPGLAAQHAFNPRWPPHAKFHDAQYMVMTVLLGLIGLVLALRRGPGSLGRLLGAAAVLAVPWVGMLAAPLFPGTAAYDPEFADRTVFVLGLHGQLFLALVLITTLLAAVALALGALPPRRGRAGTDLTAP
;
A
#
# COMPACT_ATOMS: atom_id res chain seq x y z
N MET A 1 16.47 -5.43 -9.78
CA MET A 1 15.82 -4.10 -9.94
C MET A 1 14.50 -4.15 -10.73
N LEU A 2 14.43 -4.81 -11.89
CA LEU A 2 13.18 -4.87 -12.68
C LEU A 2 12.02 -5.51 -11.90
N PHE A 3 12.24 -6.69 -11.31
CA PHE A 3 11.20 -7.41 -10.58
C PHE A 3 10.61 -6.62 -9.40
N ALA A 4 11.48 -6.04 -8.55
CA ALA A 4 11.06 -5.13 -7.48
C ALA A 4 10.18 -3.97 -7.99
N ARG A 5 10.54 -3.39 -9.13
CA ARG A 5 9.77 -2.30 -9.75
C ARG A 5 8.40 -2.78 -10.21
N THR A 6 8.32 -3.94 -10.85
CA THR A 6 7.03 -4.51 -11.28
C THR A 6 6.09 -4.71 -10.11
N LEU A 7 6.58 -5.25 -8.99
CA LEU A 7 5.79 -5.42 -7.77
C LEU A 7 5.30 -4.08 -7.22
N ILE A 8 6.17 -3.08 -7.11
CA ILE A 8 5.80 -1.74 -6.63
C ILE A 8 4.77 -1.08 -7.56
N VAL A 9 4.91 -1.20 -8.88
CA VAL A 9 3.94 -0.67 -9.85
C VAL A 9 2.60 -1.37 -9.71
N ALA A 10 2.58 -2.69 -9.53
CA ALA A 10 1.34 -3.43 -9.31
C ALA A 10 0.62 -2.94 -8.04
N VAL A 11 1.35 -2.78 -6.93
CA VAL A 11 0.77 -2.20 -5.70
C VAL A 11 0.29 -0.77 -5.92
N ALA A 12 1.03 0.05 -6.67
CA ALA A 12 0.61 1.43 -6.97
C ALA A 12 -0.71 1.48 -7.74
N VAL A 13 -0.91 0.58 -8.71
CA VAL A 13 -2.18 0.46 -9.44
C VAL A 13 -3.31 0.09 -8.49
N VAL A 14 -3.11 -0.93 -7.64
CA VAL A 14 -4.14 -1.35 -6.67
C VAL A 14 -4.45 -0.23 -5.67
N THR A 15 -3.44 0.46 -5.13
CA THR A 15 -3.64 1.60 -4.23
C THR A 15 -4.40 2.74 -4.92
N THR A 16 -4.15 2.98 -6.21
CA THR A 16 -4.80 4.07 -6.95
C THR A 16 -6.27 3.76 -7.25
N SER A 17 -6.60 2.51 -7.60
CA SER A 17 -7.94 2.15 -8.08
C SER A 17 -8.82 1.46 -7.04
N GLY A 18 -8.24 0.80 -6.02
CA GLY A 18 -8.94 -0.11 -5.12
C GLY A 18 -10.13 0.53 -4.41
N ALA A 19 -9.90 1.62 -3.68
CA ALA A 19 -10.95 2.33 -2.95
C ALA A 19 -12.00 2.94 -3.91
N VAL A 20 -11.57 3.54 -5.02
CA VAL A 20 -12.50 4.07 -6.04
C VAL A 20 -13.42 2.97 -6.59
N LEU A 21 -12.87 1.79 -6.88
CA LEU A 21 -13.65 0.67 -7.36
C LEU A 21 -14.62 0.15 -6.30
N ALA A 22 -14.14 -0.03 -5.07
CA ALA A 22 -14.95 -0.54 -3.97
C ALA A 22 -16.07 0.43 -3.58
N ASP A 23 -15.78 1.73 -3.52
CA ASP A 23 -16.64 2.68 -2.82
C ASP A 23 -17.51 3.50 -3.78
N LEU A 24 -17.19 3.52 -5.09
CA LEU A 24 -17.97 4.26 -6.10
C LEU A 24 -18.47 3.40 -7.27
N VAL A 25 -17.71 2.37 -7.70
CA VAL A 25 -17.98 1.69 -8.97
C VAL A 25 -18.73 0.37 -8.79
N ILE A 26 -18.32 -0.45 -7.83
CA ILE A 26 -18.88 -1.79 -7.61
C ILE A 26 -20.09 -1.68 -6.69
N PRO A 27 -21.34 -1.83 -7.17
CA PRO A 27 -22.52 -1.45 -6.40
C PRO A 27 -22.65 -2.20 -5.07
N GLY A 28 -22.29 -3.49 -5.03
CA GLY A 28 -22.37 -4.30 -3.83
C GLY A 28 -21.35 -3.95 -2.74
N LEU A 29 -20.20 -3.38 -3.13
CA LEU A 29 -19.19 -2.87 -2.20
C LEU A 29 -19.49 -1.43 -1.79
N ALA A 30 -19.94 -0.61 -2.75
CA ALA A 30 -20.23 0.80 -2.52
C ALA A 30 -21.43 1.01 -1.58
N ALA A 31 -22.39 0.08 -1.61
CA ALA A 31 -23.49 0.02 -0.64
C ALA A 31 -23.03 -0.22 0.81
N GLN A 32 -21.82 -0.76 1.02
CA GLN A 32 -21.20 -0.95 2.34
C GLN A 32 -20.37 0.27 2.77
N HIS A 33 -20.15 1.24 1.88
CA HIS A 33 -19.28 2.40 2.07
C HIS A 33 -20.02 3.72 1.76
N ALA A 34 -19.52 4.53 0.81
CA ALA A 34 -20.05 5.84 0.43
C ALA A 34 -21.58 5.89 0.20
N PHE A 35 -22.17 4.81 -0.30
CA PHE A 35 -23.60 4.72 -0.58
C PHE A 35 -24.41 4.01 0.51
N ASN A 36 -23.83 3.68 1.67
CA ASN A 36 -24.60 3.20 2.82
C ASN A 36 -25.51 4.33 3.35
N PRO A 37 -26.85 4.20 3.34
CA PRO A 37 -27.76 5.22 3.88
C PRO A 37 -27.66 5.39 5.40
N ARG A 38 -27.11 4.42 6.14
CA ARG A 38 -26.98 4.45 7.60
C ARG A 38 -25.70 5.15 8.08
N TRP A 39 -24.72 5.32 7.21
CA TRP A 39 -23.52 6.08 7.55
C TRP A 39 -23.85 7.57 7.74
N PRO A 40 -23.42 8.19 8.85
CA PRO A 40 -23.59 9.63 9.03
C PRO A 40 -22.78 10.39 7.95
N PRO A 41 -23.17 11.62 7.61
CA PRO A 41 -22.46 12.42 6.60
C PRO A 41 -20.96 12.52 6.82
N HIS A 42 -20.51 12.57 8.08
CA HIS A 42 -19.09 12.66 8.42
C HIS A 42 -18.29 11.38 8.13
N ALA A 43 -18.90 10.19 8.27
CA ALA A 43 -18.25 8.94 7.90
C ALA A 43 -18.02 8.89 6.37
N LYS A 44 -19.02 9.32 5.59
CA LYS A 44 -18.90 9.45 4.13
C LYS A 44 -17.85 10.47 3.70
N PHE A 45 -17.69 11.55 4.46
CA PHE A 45 -16.62 12.51 4.22
C PHE A 45 -15.24 11.87 4.40
N HIS A 46 -15.02 11.12 5.48
CA HIS A 46 -13.74 10.43 5.71
C HIS A 46 -13.47 9.30 4.71
N ASP A 47 -14.52 8.62 4.26
CA ASP A 47 -14.44 7.64 3.16
C ASP A 47 -13.99 8.29 1.84
N ALA A 48 -14.65 9.38 1.44
CA ALA A 48 -14.24 10.15 0.26
C ALA A 48 -12.84 10.74 0.39
N GLN A 49 -12.47 11.22 1.59
CA GLN A 49 -11.12 11.67 1.90
C GLN A 49 -10.11 10.53 1.72
N TYR A 50 -10.42 9.32 2.21
CA TYR A 50 -9.56 8.14 2.06
C TYR A 50 -9.40 7.74 0.60
N MET A 51 -10.49 7.65 -0.16
CA MET A 51 -10.46 7.38 -1.60
C MET A 51 -9.51 8.33 -2.34
N VAL A 52 -9.72 9.64 -2.20
CA VAL A 52 -8.88 10.65 -2.88
C VAL A 52 -7.43 10.55 -2.43
N MET A 53 -7.18 10.37 -1.13
CA MET A 53 -5.83 10.21 -0.60
C MET A 53 -5.13 8.98 -1.18
N THR A 54 -5.82 7.85 -1.32
CA THR A 54 -5.25 6.64 -1.94
C THR A 54 -4.92 6.82 -3.42
N VAL A 55 -5.75 7.56 -4.18
CA VAL A 55 -5.43 7.95 -5.56
C VAL A 55 -4.14 8.78 -5.60
N LEU A 56 -4.04 9.81 -4.76
CA LEU A 56 -2.87 10.69 -4.73
C LEU A 56 -1.59 9.94 -4.32
N LEU A 57 -1.64 9.14 -3.26
CA LEU A 57 -0.51 8.34 -2.79
C LEU A 57 -0.12 7.27 -3.82
N GLY A 58 -1.10 6.64 -4.46
CA GLY A 58 -0.90 5.69 -5.55
C GLY A 58 -0.16 6.31 -6.73
N LEU A 59 -0.59 7.48 -7.19
CA LEU A 59 0.05 8.22 -8.29
C LEU A 59 1.47 8.68 -7.91
N ILE A 60 1.68 9.19 -6.69
CA ILE A 60 3.02 9.57 -6.20
C ILE A 60 3.94 8.34 -6.19
N GLY A 61 3.47 7.22 -5.64
CA GLY A 61 4.19 5.95 -5.63
C GLY A 61 4.54 5.48 -7.04
N LEU A 62 3.59 5.54 -7.98
CA LEU A 62 3.78 5.17 -9.37
C LEU A 62 4.84 6.05 -10.06
N VAL A 63 4.78 7.36 -9.87
CA VAL A 63 5.75 8.30 -10.44
C VAL A 63 7.16 8.00 -9.91
N LEU A 64 7.31 7.80 -8.61
CA LEU A 64 8.58 7.41 -7.99
C LEU A 64 9.09 6.06 -8.55
N ALA A 65 8.18 5.09 -8.70
CA ALA A 65 8.47 3.76 -9.19
C ALA A 65 8.79 3.69 -10.68
N LEU A 66 8.35 4.63 -11.51
CA LEU A 66 8.63 4.64 -12.96
C LEU A 66 9.87 5.46 -13.32
N ARG A 67 10.28 6.43 -12.50
CA ARG A 67 11.49 7.23 -12.75
C ARG A 67 12.76 6.37 -12.72
N ARG A 68 13.55 6.44 -13.81
CA ARG A 68 14.85 5.74 -13.97
C ARG A 68 16.03 6.71 -13.82
N GLY A 69 17.25 6.20 -13.69
CA GLY A 69 18.48 6.99 -13.53
C GLY A 69 19.13 6.89 -12.14
N PRO A 70 20.13 7.75 -11.83
CA PRO A 70 20.82 7.77 -10.54
C PRO A 70 19.84 7.87 -9.37
N GLY A 71 20.14 7.21 -8.24
CA GLY A 71 19.25 7.18 -7.07
C GLY A 71 18.00 6.30 -7.24
N SER A 72 17.99 5.36 -8.21
CA SER A 72 16.84 4.48 -8.45
C SER A 72 16.44 3.66 -7.22
N LEU A 73 17.38 3.24 -6.38
CA LEU A 73 17.06 2.49 -5.17
C LEU A 73 16.26 3.36 -4.19
N GLY A 74 16.77 4.56 -3.87
CA GLY A 74 16.08 5.50 -2.97
C GLY A 74 14.67 5.84 -3.43
N ARG A 75 14.47 6.01 -4.74
CA ARG A 75 13.12 6.20 -5.31
C ARG A 75 12.21 4.99 -5.14
N LEU A 76 12.71 3.77 -5.33
CA LEU A 76 11.91 2.55 -5.13
C LEU A 76 11.56 2.36 -3.65
N LEU A 77 12.48 2.65 -2.73
CA LEU A 77 12.22 2.62 -1.29
C LEU A 77 11.19 3.69 -0.90
N GLY A 78 11.32 4.90 -1.42
CA GLY A 78 10.35 5.98 -1.22
C GLY A 78 8.97 5.64 -1.79
N ALA A 79 8.91 5.04 -2.98
CA ALA A 79 7.66 4.55 -3.56
C ALA A 79 7.00 3.50 -2.66
N ALA A 80 7.78 2.51 -2.18
CA ALA A 80 7.26 1.48 -1.28
C ALA A 80 6.76 2.07 0.04
N ALA A 81 7.49 3.03 0.64
CA ALA A 81 7.08 3.70 1.86
C ALA A 81 5.77 4.47 1.68
N VAL A 82 5.65 5.28 0.62
CA VAL A 82 4.42 6.04 0.30
C VAL A 82 3.23 5.10 0.09
N LEU A 83 3.42 4.03 -0.68
CA LEU A 83 2.36 3.08 -0.98
C LEU A 83 1.94 2.24 0.22
N ALA A 84 2.82 2.03 1.21
CA ALA A 84 2.50 1.29 2.42
C ALA A 84 1.57 2.06 3.37
N VAL A 85 1.59 3.40 3.36
CA VAL A 85 0.83 4.26 4.29
C VAL A 85 -0.66 3.87 4.42
N PRO A 86 -1.46 3.78 3.34
CA PRO A 86 -2.88 3.47 3.47
C PRO A 86 -3.13 2.04 4.00
N TRP A 87 -2.27 1.09 3.66
CA TRP A 87 -2.41 -0.32 4.08
C TRP A 87 -2.00 -0.53 5.53
N VAL A 88 -0.93 0.13 5.98
CA VAL A 88 -0.53 0.14 7.40
C VAL A 88 -1.62 0.80 8.24
N GLY A 89 -2.15 1.94 7.78
CA GLY A 89 -3.28 2.61 8.44
C GLY A 89 -4.50 1.70 8.56
N MET A 90 -4.81 0.95 7.50
CA MET A 90 -5.92 0.00 7.48
C MET A 90 -5.72 -1.16 8.46
N LEU A 91 -4.52 -1.73 8.57
CA LEU A 91 -4.23 -2.77 9.57
C LEU A 91 -4.23 -2.25 11.00
N ALA A 92 -3.88 -0.97 11.19
CA ALA A 92 -3.88 -0.33 12.50
C ALA A 92 -5.29 0.13 12.93
N ALA A 93 -6.23 0.33 12.01
CA ALA A 93 -7.57 0.84 12.31
C ALA A 93 -8.29 0.06 13.42
N PRO A 94 -8.31 -1.29 13.44
CA PRO A 94 -8.95 -2.07 14.50
C PRO A 94 -8.38 -1.87 15.91
N LEU A 95 -7.21 -1.23 16.05
CA LEU A 95 -6.65 -0.88 17.36
C LEU A 95 -7.36 0.31 18.01
N PHE A 96 -8.17 1.05 17.25
CA PHE A 96 -8.92 2.20 17.73
C PHE A 96 -10.34 1.77 18.16
N PRO A 97 -10.82 2.24 19.33
CA PRO A 97 -12.12 1.84 19.85
C PRO A 97 -13.26 2.27 18.92
N GLY A 98 -14.24 1.39 18.76
CA GLY A 98 -15.44 1.65 17.94
C GLY A 98 -15.23 1.54 16.44
N THR A 99 -14.08 1.01 15.98
CA THR A 99 -13.84 0.72 14.56
C THR A 99 -14.16 -0.74 14.23
N ALA A 100 -14.63 -0.97 13.01
CA ALA A 100 -14.85 -2.30 12.46
C ALA A 100 -14.54 -2.28 10.96
N ALA A 101 -14.17 -3.44 10.39
CA ALA A 101 -13.90 -3.56 8.96
C ALA A 101 -15.18 -3.66 8.11
N TYR A 102 -16.33 -3.90 8.76
CA TYR A 102 -17.65 -3.96 8.14
C TYR A 102 -18.72 -3.68 9.21
N ASP A 103 -19.90 -3.19 8.79
CA ASP A 103 -21.05 -3.03 9.67
C ASP A 103 -21.80 -4.37 9.87
N PRO A 104 -22.41 -4.63 11.04
CA PRO A 104 -23.11 -5.89 11.34
C PRO A 104 -24.18 -6.30 10.30
N GLU A 105 -24.81 -5.32 9.64
CA GLU A 105 -25.81 -5.56 8.60
C GLU A 105 -25.27 -6.18 7.31
N PHE A 106 -23.95 -6.19 7.11
CA PHE A 106 -23.30 -6.82 5.98
C PHE A 106 -22.63 -8.14 6.32
N ALA A 107 -22.77 -8.65 7.55
CA ALA A 107 -22.11 -9.88 8.01
C ALA A 107 -22.28 -11.06 7.03
N ASP A 108 -23.48 -11.21 6.46
CA ASP A 108 -23.83 -12.30 5.54
C ASP A 108 -23.23 -12.15 4.13
N ARG A 109 -22.71 -10.98 3.81
CA ARG A 109 -22.20 -10.60 2.48
C ARG A 109 -20.71 -10.27 2.50
N THR A 110 -20.13 -10.15 3.69
CA THR A 110 -18.72 -9.91 3.90
C THR A 110 -17.90 -11.14 3.52
N VAL A 111 -16.82 -10.90 2.77
CA VAL A 111 -15.89 -11.96 2.38
C VAL A 111 -14.78 -12.07 3.41
N PHE A 112 -14.57 -13.29 3.91
CA PHE A 112 -13.45 -13.65 4.76
C PHE A 112 -12.45 -14.52 4.02
N VAL A 113 -11.16 -14.23 4.19
CA VAL A 113 -10.06 -15.02 3.63
C VAL A 113 -9.14 -15.38 4.78
N LEU A 114 -8.97 -16.68 5.04
CA LEU A 114 -8.20 -17.20 6.17
C LEU A 114 -8.64 -16.60 7.53
N GLY A 115 -9.94 -16.36 7.71
CA GLY A 115 -10.50 -15.78 8.94
C GLY A 115 -10.35 -14.26 9.06
N LEU A 116 -9.75 -13.58 8.09
CA LEU A 116 -9.63 -12.12 8.06
C LEU A 116 -10.65 -11.49 7.11
N HIS A 117 -11.14 -10.31 7.45
CA HIS A 117 -11.90 -9.49 6.52
C HIS A 117 -11.11 -9.26 5.23
N GLY A 118 -11.75 -9.36 4.07
CA GLY A 118 -11.08 -9.28 2.76
C GLY A 118 -10.18 -8.06 2.59
N GLN A 119 -10.57 -6.90 3.13
CA GLN A 119 -9.76 -5.67 3.09
C GLN A 119 -8.48 -5.76 3.93
N LEU A 120 -8.56 -6.38 5.13
CA LEU A 120 -7.39 -6.59 5.99
C LEU A 120 -6.45 -7.64 5.39
N PHE A 121 -7.01 -8.70 4.81
CA PHE A 121 -6.23 -9.70 4.08
C PHE A 121 -5.50 -9.06 2.89
N LEU A 122 -6.18 -8.23 2.09
CA LEU A 122 -5.56 -7.50 0.99
C LEU A 122 -4.44 -6.58 1.48
N ALA A 123 -4.65 -5.86 2.59
CA ALA A 123 -3.61 -5.01 3.18
C ALA A 123 -2.35 -5.81 3.55
N LEU A 124 -2.49 -7.00 4.13
CA LEU A 124 -1.35 -7.90 4.40
C LEU A 124 -0.65 -8.35 3.11
N VAL A 125 -1.40 -8.73 2.07
CA VAL A 125 -0.83 -9.13 0.77
C VAL A 125 -0.03 -7.99 0.15
N LEU A 126 -0.54 -6.76 0.17
CA LEU A 126 0.13 -5.63 -0.44
C LEU A 126 1.36 -5.17 0.36
N ILE A 127 1.29 -5.17 1.69
CA ILE A 127 2.47 -4.87 2.53
C ILE A 127 3.55 -5.93 2.35
N THR A 128 3.21 -7.22 2.37
CA THR A 128 4.19 -8.30 2.15
C THR A 128 4.80 -8.22 0.75
N THR A 129 4.01 -7.86 -0.27
CA THR A 129 4.51 -7.61 -1.63
C THR A 129 5.49 -6.44 -1.67
N LEU A 130 5.20 -5.33 -0.98
CA LEU A 130 6.11 -4.19 -0.87
C LEU A 130 7.41 -4.55 -0.13
N LEU A 131 7.32 -5.30 0.97
CA LEU A 131 8.50 -5.78 1.71
C LEU A 131 9.38 -6.69 0.86
N ALA A 132 8.78 -7.62 0.10
CA ALA A 132 9.50 -8.46 -0.84
C ALA A 132 10.19 -7.61 -1.92
N ALA A 133 9.49 -6.62 -2.49
CA ALA A 133 10.06 -5.70 -3.48
C ALA A 133 11.25 -4.90 -2.92
N VAL A 134 11.16 -4.44 -1.66
CA VAL A 134 12.26 -3.77 -0.95
C VAL A 134 13.45 -4.71 -0.78
N ALA A 135 13.23 -5.93 -0.30
CA ALA A 135 14.29 -6.92 -0.13
C ALA A 135 15.01 -7.22 -1.47
N LEU A 136 14.25 -7.38 -2.55
CA LEU A 136 14.77 -7.59 -3.91
C LEU A 136 15.54 -6.38 -4.46
N ALA A 137 15.11 -5.16 -4.11
CA ALA A 137 15.81 -3.94 -4.51
C ALA A 137 17.14 -3.78 -3.77
N LEU A 138 17.16 -4.09 -2.47
CA LEU A 138 18.37 -4.05 -1.64
C LEU A 138 19.36 -5.15 -2.01
N GLY A 139 18.88 -6.38 -2.25
CA GLY A 139 19.72 -7.51 -2.66
C GLY A 139 20.32 -7.40 -4.06
N ALA A 140 19.81 -6.47 -4.89
CA ALA A 140 20.38 -6.18 -6.21
C ALA A 140 21.58 -5.23 -6.17
N LEU A 141 21.98 -4.72 -4.99
CA LEU A 141 23.19 -3.92 -4.84
C LEU A 141 24.43 -4.83 -4.93
N PRO A 142 25.48 -4.42 -5.66
CA PRO A 142 26.76 -5.12 -5.59
C PRO A 142 27.30 -5.08 -4.15
N PRO A 143 28.04 -6.11 -3.71
CA PRO A 143 28.68 -6.10 -2.40
C PRO A 143 29.49 -4.83 -2.24
N ARG A 144 29.35 -4.13 -1.10
CA ARG A 144 30.23 -3.02 -0.78
C ARG A 144 31.66 -3.57 -0.78
N ARG A 145 32.47 -3.20 -1.78
CA ARG A 145 33.93 -3.37 -1.67
C ARG A 145 34.33 -2.62 -0.41
N GLY A 146 34.71 -3.35 0.63
CA GLY A 146 35.35 -2.77 1.81
C GLY A 146 36.47 -1.87 1.32
N ARG A 147 36.64 -0.71 1.98
CA ARG A 147 37.84 0.12 1.81
C ARG A 147 39.04 -0.82 1.93
N ALA A 148 39.62 -1.22 0.80
CA ALA A 148 40.90 -1.88 0.77
C ALA A 148 41.84 -0.89 1.46
N GLY A 149 42.47 -1.37 2.54
CA GLY A 149 43.38 -0.57 3.33
C GLY A 149 44.36 0.14 2.41
N THR A 150 44.45 1.45 2.57
CA THR A 150 45.67 2.17 2.24
C THR A 150 46.72 1.69 3.24
N ASP A 151 47.29 0.53 2.95
CA ASP A 151 48.54 0.08 3.56
C ASP A 151 49.64 0.95 2.93
N LEU A 152 49.81 2.14 3.52
CA LEU A 152 50.93 3.02 3.25
C LEU A 152 52.10 2.53 4.12
N THR A 153 52.71 1.41 3.74
CA THR A 153 54.09 1.14 4.12
C THR A 153 54.99 1.94 3.20
N ALA A 154 55.46 3.09 3.67
CA ALA A 154 56.61 3.78 3.10
C ALA A 154 57.75 3.73 4.13
N PRO A 155 58.93 3.17 3.79
CA PRO A 155 60.16 3.38 4.55
C PRO A 155 60.71 4.81 4.37
#